data_AF-A0A954A8X3-F1
#
_entry.id   AF-A0A954A8X3-F1
#
_cell.length_a   1.000
_cell.length_b   1.000
_cell.length_c   1.000
_cell.angle_alpha   90.00
_cell.angle_beta   90.00
_cell.angle_gamma   90.00
#
_symmetry.space_group_name_H-M   'P 1'
#
loop_
_entity.id
_entity.type
_entity.pdbx_description
1 polymer ?
#
loop_
_entity_poly.entity_id
_entity_poly.type
_entity_poly.pdbx_seq_one_letter_code
_entity_poly.pdbx_strand_id
1 'polypeptide(L)' 'EEILTKANVFCYGQVKSAYGSGQFIKDLAEAFPDEEKIILSEINSRDEILPSIKTFLGKGR' A
#
# COMPACT_ATOMS: atom_id res chain seq x y z
N GLU A 1 0.77 -18.55 -8.80
CA GLU A 1 1.26 -17.70 -9.90
C GLU A 1 1.51 -16.31 -9.35
N GLU A 2 2.72 -15.78 -9.56
CA GLU A 2 3.24 -14.60 -8.87
C GLU A 2 2.59 -13.30 -9.37
N ILE A 3 1.86 -12.59 -8.49
CA ILE A 3 1.19 -11.31 -8.83
C ILE A 3 2.22 -10.20 -9.08
N LEU A 4 3.24 -10.12 -8.24
CA LEU A 4 4.19 -8.99 -8.25
C LEU A 4 5.03 -8.92 -9.53
N THR A 5 5.36 -10.07 -10.13
CA THR A 5 6.13 -10.12 -11.38
C THR A 5 5.31 -9.69 -12.59
N LYS A 6 3.98 -9.89 -12.54
CA LYS A 6 3.04 -9.58 -13.64
C LYS A 6 2.37 -8.20 -13.52
N ALA A 7 2.43 -7.56 -12.35
CA ALA A 7 1.82 -6.25 -12.12
C ALA A 7 2.76 -5.09 -12.50
N ASN A 8 2.20 -4.02 -13.07
CA ASN A 8 2.91 -2.74 -13.25
C ASN A 8 3.16 -2.05 -11.89
N VAL A 9 2.16 -2.13 -11.01
CA VAL A 9 2.22 -1.62 -9.63
C VAL A 9 1.35 -2.49 -8.73
N PHE A 10 1.77 -2.67 -7.48
CA PHE A 10 1.01 -3.32 -6.42
C PHE A 10 0.79 -2.32 -5.29
N CYS A 11 -0.47 -1.97 -5.04
CA CYS A 11 -0.82 -0.96 -4.04
C CYS A 11 -1.53 -1.60 -2.84
N TYR A 12 -1.14 -1.22 -1.62
CA TYR A 12 -1.84 -1.63 -0.40
C TYR A 12 -2.12 -0.42 0.50
N GLY A 13 -3.40 -0.25 0.87
CA GLY A 13 -3.86 0.79 1.77
C GLY A 13 -4.31 0.22 3.11
N GLN A 14 -3.56 0.48 4.19
CA GLN A 14 -3.96 0.10 5.53
C GLN A 14 -4.88 1.16 6.12
N VAL A 15 -6.18 0.85 6.21
CA VAL A 15 -7.10 1.69 7.00
C VAL A 15 -6.88 1.40 8.48
N LYS A 16 -6.64 2.45 9.27
CA LYS A 16 -6.53 2.33 10.72
C LYS A 16 -7.84 1.80 11.26
N SER A 17 -7.77 0.71 12.03
CA SER A 17 -8.92 0.17 12.74
C SER A 17 -8.62 0.10 14.23
N ALA A 18 -9.66 0.19 15.05
CA ALA A 18 -9.51 0.15 16.51
C ALA A 18 -8.98 -1.20 17.04
N TYR A 19 -9.09 -2.26 16.23
CA TYR A 19 -8.79 -3.64 16.61
C TYR A 19 -7.74 -4.31 15.72
N GLY A 20 -7.25 -3.63 14.69
CA GLY A 20 -6.29 -4.17 13.74
C GLY A 20 -4.86 -3.72 14.04
N SER A 21 -3.93 -4.67 14.01
CA SER A 21 -2.50 -4.42 14.27
C SER A 21 -1.76 -3.71 13.12
N GLY A 22 -2.37 -3.66 11.94
CA GLY A 22 -1.69 -3.26 10.72
C GLY A 22 -0.51 -4.16 10.39
N GLN A 23 -0.57 -5.45 10.72
CA GLN A 23 0.57 -6.35 10.54
C GLN A 23 0.95 -6.49 9.06
N PHE A 24 -0.03 -6.61 8.17
CA PHE A 24 0.25 -6.91 6.77
C PHE A 24 1.00 -5.77 6.04
N ILE A 25 0.73 -4.50 6.36
CA ILE A 25 1.52 -3.40 5.78
C ILE A 25 2.97 -3.43 6.26
N LYS A 26 3.23 -3.88 7.49
CA LYS A 26 4.59 -4.07 8.03
C LYS A 26 5.27 -5.24 7.36
N ASP A 27 4.57 -6.36 7.22
CA ASP A 27 5.09 -7.55 6.54
C ASP A 27 5.48 -7.21 5.08
N LEU A 28 4.67 -6.40 4.38
CA LEU A 28 4.99 -5.94 3.02
C LEU A 28 6.21 -5.01 3.00
N ALA A 29 6.31 -4.08 3.94
CA ALA A 29 7.45 -3.16 4.02
C ALA A 29 8.77 -3.89 4.35
N GLU A 30 8.72 -4.89 5.22
CA GLU A 30 9.89 -5.68 5.64
C GLU A 30 10.31 -6.70 4.57
N ALA A 31 9.35 -7.36 3.92
CA ALA A 31 9.64 -8.35 2.88
C ALA A 31 10.12 -7.73 1.57
N PHE A 32 9.75 -6.47 1.30
CA PHE A 32 10.03 -5.80 0.03
C PHE A 32 10.55 -4.36 0.21
N PRO A 33 11.66 -4.15 0.92
CA PRO A 33 12.15 -2.80 1.28
C PRO A 33 12.57 -1.96 0.06
N ASP A 34 13.04 -2.61 -1.02
CA ASP A 34 13.56 -1.97 -2.22
C ASP A 34 12.70 -2.23 -3.48
N GLU A 35 11.51 -2.83 -3.33
CA GLU A 35 10.63 -3.10 -4.48
C GLU A 35 9.83 -1.86 -4.84
N GLU A 36 10.30 -1.17 -5.88
CA GLU A 36 9.68 0.07 -6.32
C GLU A 36 8.25 -0.10 -6.86
N LYS A 37 7.86 -1.30 -7.30
CA LYS A 37 6.49 -1.58 -7.75
C LYS A 37 5.48 -1.64 -6.60
N ILE A 38 5.93 -1.73 -5.34
CA ILE A 38 5.05 -1.78 -4.18
C ILE A 38 4.84 -0.36 -3.64
N ILE A 39 3.57 0.04 -3.53
CA ILE A 39 3.16 1.31 -2.95
C ILE A 39 2.29 1.04 -1.73
N LEU A 40 2.78 1.44 -0.56
CA LEU A 40 2.07 1.30 0.70
C LEU A 40 1.53 2.66 1.16
N SER A 41 0.30 2.69 1.66
CA SER A 41 -0.28 3.89 2.26
C SER A 41 -1.02 3.53 3.55
N GLU A 42 -0.81 4.30 4.60
CA GLU A 42 -1.67 4.29 5.78
C GLU A 42 -2.81 5.30 5.60
N ILE A 43 -4.00 4.95 6.07
CA ILE A 43 -5.23 5.76 6.00
C ILE A 43 -5.79 5.85 7.42
N ASN A 44 -5.47 6.92 8.14
CA ASN A 44 -5.86 7.10 9.54
C ASN A 44 -7.27 7.67 9.69
N SER A 45 -7.79 8.31 8.65
CA SER A 45 -9.06 9.02 8.67
C SER A 45 -9.71 9.04 7.29
N ARG A 46 -10.99 9.44 7.22
CA ARG A 46 -11.73 9.57 5.96
C ARG A 46 -11.06 10.56 5.01
N ASP A 47 -10.47 11.61 5.54
CA ASP A 47 -9.85 12.69 4.76
C ASP A 47 -8.57 12.22 4.05
N GLU A 48 -7.96 11.12 4.51
CA GLU A 48 -6.77 10.50 3.92
C GLU A 48 -7.08 9.55 2.75
N ILE A 49 -8.34 9.15 2.56
CA ILE A 49 -8.71 8.23 1.47
C ILE A 49 -8.35 8.81 0.10
N LEU A 50 -8.71 10.07 -0.15
CA LEU A 50 -8.45 10.72 -1.44
C LEU A 50 -6.94 10.93 -1.68
N PRO A 51 -6.15 11.41 -0.70
CA PRO A 51 -4.69 11.38 -0.77
C PRO A 51 -4.11 9.98 -1.09
N SER A 52 -4.57 8.91 -0.44
CA SER A 52 -4.05 7.56 -0.70
C SER A 52 -4.33 7.07 -2.11
N ILE A 53 -5.52 7.32 -2.65
CA ILE A 53 -5.85 7.00 -4.05
C ILE A 53 -4.92 7.76 -5.00
N LYS A 54 -4.64 9.04 -4.73
CA LYS A 54 -3.68 9.83 -5.52
C LYS A 54 -2.26 9.26 -5.39
N THR A 55 -1.83 8.78 -4.23
CA THR A 55 -0.54 8.11 -4.06
C THR A 55 -0.45 6.85 -4.93
N PHE A 56 -1.52 6.05 -4.99
CA PHE A 56 -1.56 4.81 -5.78
C PHE A 56 -1.53 5.05 -7.29
N LEU A 57 -2.16 6.11 -7.78
CA LEU A 57 -2.38 6.33 -9.21
C LEU A 57 -1.57 7.51 -9.80
N GLY A 58 -1.00 8.36 -8.95
CA GLY A 58 -0.44 9.65 -9.35
C GLY A 58 0.93 9.59 -10.00
N LYS A 59 1.70 8.51 -9.80
CA LYS A 59 3.04 8.37 -10.38
C LYS A 59 3.05 7.80 -11.81
N GLY A 60 1.94 7.24 -12.30
CA GLY A 60 1.83 6.66 -13.63
C GLY A 60 2.99 5.70 -13.94
N ARG A 61 2.95 4.49 -13.37
CA ARG A 61 3.91 3.41 -13.68
C ARG A 61 3.29 2.38 -14.62
#